data_AF-A0A1V4SR88-F1
#
_entry.id   AF-A0A1V4SR88-F1
#
_cell.length_a   1.000
_cell.length_b   1.000
_cell.length_c   1.000
_cell.angle_alpha   90.00
_cell.angle_beta   90.00
_cell.angle_gamma   90.00
#
_symmetry.space_group_name_H-M   'P 1'
#
loop_
_entity.id
_entity.type
_entity.pdbx_description
1 polymer ?
#
loop_
_entity_poly.entity_id
_entity_poly.type
_entity_poly.pdbx_seq_one_letter_code
_entity_poly.pdbx_strand_id
1 'polypeptide(L)'
;MKKYISGLLTGLIITVLSLGAFAAAVKLEAVPSPFPILINGSKADIQAYSIKGSTYIKLADLKAAGVDAKFNSQKKQIEISPMAKSTTEPAVSVGLPDYTVPEIDGSKLYYNVTVLGDEDVEVTTYGRYSAVRYNGDIYVVERDLHKFNKITVKIEKLGVRKIYMDGTLILETRNADPFNYVNYNGTPYYNIKFLGEYLEE
;
A
#
# COMPACT_ATOMS: atom_id res chain seq x y z
N MET A 1 -74.83 -4.47 -20.92
CA MET A 1 -73.49 -4.94 -20.48
C MET A 1 -72.35 -4.18 -21.20
N LYS A 2 -72.38 -2.83 -21.26
CA LYS A 2 -71.42 -2.03 -22.06
C LYS A 2 -70.56 -1.04 -21.24
N LYS A 3 -70.72 -0.99 -19.90
CA LYS A 3 -70.09 0.03 -19.05
C LYS A 3 -68.98 -0.49 -18.13
N TYR A 4 -68.63 -1.77 -18.23
CA TYR A 4 -67.62 -2.42 -17.36
C TYR A 4 -66.34 -2.85 -18.10
N ILE A 5 -66.26 -2.60 -19.42
CA ILE A 5 -65.09 -2.96 -20.25
C ILE A 5 -63.99 -1.88 -20.15
N SER A 6 -64.35 -0.64 -19.77
CA SER A 6 -63.39 0.46 -19.71
C SER A 6 -62.43 0.40 -18.52
N GLY A 7 -62.80 -0.28 -17.42
CA GLY A 7 -61.94 -0.39 -16.23
C GLY A 7 -60.86 -1.47 -16.34
N LEU A 8 -61.11 -2.52 -17.13
CA LEU A 8 -60.15 -3.62 -17.34
C LEU A 8 -59.02 -3.19 -18.30
N LEU A 9 -59.31 -2.30 -19.25
CA LEU A 9 -58.35 -1.88 -20.27
C LEU A 9 -57.33 -0.84 -19.74
N THR A 10 -57.74 0.04 -18.82
CA THR A 10 -56.82 0.97 -18.14
C THR A 10 -55.98 0.30 -17.06
N GLY A 11 -56.50 -0.74 -16.39
CA GLY A 11 -55.72 -1.54 -15.44
C GLY A 11 -54.58 -2.33 -16.10
N LEU A 12 -54.75 -2.76 -17.35
CA LEU A 12 -53.74 -3.51 -18.11
C LEU A 12 -52.59 -2.61 -18.63
N ILE A 13 -52.86 -1.32 -18.86
CA ILE A 13 -51.83 -0.38 -19.36
C ILE A 13 -50.87 0.05 -18.23
N ILE A 14 -51.37 0.14 -16.98
CA ILE A 14 -50.55 0.56 -15.82
C ILE A 14 -49.65 -0.58 -15.31
N THR A 15 -49.98 -1.85 -15.55
CA THR A 15 -49.14 -2.99 -15.11
C THR A 15 -48.01 -3.34 -16.09
N VAL A 16 -48.04 -2.84 -17.34
CA VAL A 16 -46.97 -3.10 -18.33
C VAL A 16 -45.84 -2.06 -18.24
N LEU A 17 -46.09 -0.88 -17.67
CA LEU A 17 -45.08 0.18 -17.49
C LEU A 17 -44.16 0.00 -16.26
N SER A 18 -44.42 -1.01 -15.41
CA SER A 18 -43.60 -1.29 -14.22
C SER A 18 -42.60 -2.44 -14.39
N LEU A 19 -42.55 -3.09 -15.56
CA LEU A 19 -41.55 -4.11 -15.82
C LEU A 19 -40.25 -3.50 -16.36
N GLY A 20 -39.20 -3.58 -15.56
CA GLY A 20 -37.86 -3.82 -16.10
C GLY A 20 -36.84 -2.71 -15.94
N ALA A 21 -36.81 -1.99 -14.80
CA ALA A 21 -35.52 -1.59 -14.27
C ALA A 21 -34.83 -2.86 -13.72
N PHE A 22 -34.39 -3.74 -14.61
CA PHE A 22 -33.39 -4.73 -14.25
C PHE A 22 -32.16 -3.91 -13.86
N ALA A 23 -31.96 -3.73 -12.55
CA ALA A 23 -30.65 -3.40 -12.04
C ALA A 23 -29.72 -4.42 -12.67
N ALA A 24 -28.94 -4.00 -13.67
CA ALA A 24 -27.95 -4.84 -14.29
C ALA A 24 -27.14 -5.42 -13.13
N ALA A 25 -27.27 -6.72 -12.91
CA ALA A 25 -26.50 -7.39 -11.88
C ALA A 25 -25.05 -7.21 -12.32
N VAL A 26 -24.39 -6.19 -11.78
CA VAL A 26 -22.96 -5.99 -11.97
C VAL A 26 -22.34 -7.24 -11.39
N LYS A 27 -21.94 -8.15 -12.27
CA LYS A 27 -21.25 -9.37 -11.92
C LYS A 27 -19.97 -8.92 -11.20
N LEU A 28 -19.96 -9.02 -9.88
CA LEU A 28 -18.76 -8.79 -9.09
C LEU A 28 -17.85 -9.97 -9.36
N GLU A 29 -16.91 -9.77 -10.27
CA GLU A 29 -15.86 -10.73 -10.54
C GLU A 29 -14.68 -10.45 -9.62
N ALA A 30 -14.26 -11.48 -8.89
CA ALA A 30 -13.02 -11.47 -8.16
C ALA A 30 -11.92 -11.99 -9.09
N VAL A 31 -11.04 -11.10 -9.51
CA VAL A 31 -9.86 -11.47 -10.30
C VAL A 31 -8.64 -11.51 -9.38
N PRO A 32 -7.64 -12.37 -9.63
CA PRO A 32 -6.38 -12.31 -8.89
C PRO A 32 -5.79 -10.90 -8.93
N SER A 33 -5.41 -10.37 -7.77
CA SER A 33 -4.71 -9.09 -7.70
C SER A 33 -3.30 -9.25 -8.29
N PRO A 34 -2.84 -8.34 -9.17
CA PRO A 34 -1.48 -8.38 -9.70
C PRO A 34 -0.43 -7.88 -8.69
N PHE A 35 -0.86 -7.30 -7.55
CA PHE A 35 0.03 -6.68 -6.56
C PHE A 35 0.46 -7.66 -5.47
N PRO A 36 1.76 -7.74 -5.14
CA PRO A 36 2.26 -8.57 -4.05
C PRO A 36 1.81 -8.03 -2.68
N ILE A 37 1.53 -8.92 -1.73
CA ILE A 37 1.24 -8.56 -0.34
C ILE A 37 2.54 -8.64 0.45
N LEU A 38 2.82 -7.59 1.23
CA LEU A 38 4.04 -7.45 2.01
C LEU A 38 3.69 -7.37 3.50
N ILE A 39 4.39 -8.14 4.32
CA ILE A 39 4.27 -8.12 5.79
C ILE A 39 5.64 -7.76 6.34
N ASN A 40 5.71 -6.64 7.08
CA ASN A 40 6.98 -6.09 7.59
C ASN A 40 8.06 -5.96 6.51
N GLY A 41 7.67 -5.53 5.30
CA GLY A 41 8.58 -5.35 4.16
C GLY A 41 8.97 -6.63 3.43
N SER A 42 8.60 -7.82 3.91
CA SER A 42 8.86 -9.10 3.25
C SER A 42 7.65 -9.59 2.45
N LYS A 43 7.89 -10.15 1.26
CA LYS A 43 6.82 -10.73 0.44
C LYS A 43 6.16 -11.89 1.17
N ALA A 44 4.86 -11.76 1.40
CA ALA A 44 4.03 -12.81 1.96
C ALA A 44 3.38 -13.62 0.84
N ASP A 45 3.35 -14.94 1.00
CA ASP A 45 2.63 -15.84 0.09
C ASP A 45 1.13 -15.81 0.40
N ILE A 46 0.49 -14.69 0.06
CA ILE A 46 -0.94 -14.43 0.30
C ILE A 46 -1.62 -14.16 -1.03
N GLN A 47 -2.66 -14.93 -1.31
CA GLN A 47 -3.49 -14.71 -2.49
C GLN A 47 -4.44 -13.53 -2.26
N ALA A 48 -4.24 -12.46 -3.01
CA ALA A 48 -5.12 -11.31 -3.05
C ALA A 48 -6.01 -11.32 -4.30
N TYR A 49 -7.14 -10.61 -4.22
CA TYR A 49 -8.13 -10.47 -5.28
C TYR A 49 -8.51 -9.00 -5.47
N SER A 50 -8.65 -8.55 -6.72
CA SER A 50 -9.22 -7.26 -7.05
C SER A 50 -10.71 -7.40 -7.34
N ILE A 51 -11.52 -6.60 -6.65
CA ILE A 51 -12.97 -6.51 -6.85
C ILE A 51 -13.30 -5.02 -6.94
N LYS A 52 -13.80 -4.58 -8.11
CA LYS A 52 -14.09 -3.16 -8.39
C LYS A 52 -12.92 -2.21 -8.10
N GLY A 53 -11.68 -2.65 -8.38
CA GLY A 53 -10.48 -1.83 -8.18
C GLY A 53 -9.92 -1.81 -6.76
N SER A 54 -10.59 -2.46 -5.80
CA SER A 54 -10.07 -2.63 -4.43
C SER A 54 -9.45 -4.01 -4.24
N THR A 55 -8.39 -4.10 -3.42
CA THR A 55 -7.70 -5.35 -3.10
C THR A 55 -8.26 -5.98 -1.83
N TYR A 56 -8.57 -7.28 -1.91
CA TYR A 56 -9.10 -8.09 -0.82
C TYR A 56 -8.21 -9.31 -0.60
N ILE A 57 -8.02 -9.71 0.66
CA ILE A 57 -7.31 -10.94 1.06
C ILE A 57 -8.23 -11.77 1.95
N LYS A 58 -7.92 -13.07 2.13
CA LYS A 58 -8.68 -13.89 3.07
C LYS A 58 -8.36 -13.46 4.49
N LEU A 59 -9.38 -13.36 5.32
CA LEU A 59 -9.24 -12.99 6.73
C LEU A 59 -8.31 -13.94 7.50
N ALA A 60 -8.25 -15.22 7.13
CA ALA A 60 -7.35 -16.21 7.72
C ALA A 60 -5.86 -15.93 7.45
N ASP A 61 -5.56 -15.24 6.35
CA ASP A 61 -4.18 -14.94 5.95
C ASP A 61 -3.57 -13.82 6.82
N LEU A 62 -4.38 -13.10 7.60
CA LEU A 62 -3.91 -12.14 8.61
C LEU A 62 -3.02 -12.79 9.68
N LYS A 63 -3.07 -14.12 9.83
CA LYS A 63 -2.17 -14.87 10.71
C LYS A 63 -0.70 -14.68 10.35
N ALA A 64 -0.40 -14.53 9.05
CA ALA A 64 0.97 -14.25 8.61
C ALA A 64 1.49 -12.90 9.14
N ALA A 65 0.58 -11.97 9.49
CA ALA A 65 0.89 -10.70 10.12
C ALA A 65 0.81 -10.76 11.66
N GLY A 66 0.72 -11.96 12.25
CA GLY A 66 0.61 -12.14 13.70
C GLY A 66 -0.75 -11.76 14.27
N VAL A 67 -1.80 -11.74 13.44
CA VAL A 67 -3.16 -11.40 13.85
C VAL A 67 -4.07 -12.60 13.65
N ASP A 68 -4.80 -12.98 14.70
CA ASP A 68 -5.83 -14.01 14.61
C ASP A 68 -7.19 -13.35 14.42
N ALA A 69 -8.03 -13.99 13.62
CA ALA A 69 -9.39 -13.56 13.37
C ALA A 69 -10.33 -14.76 13.52
N LYS A 70 -11.26 -14.68 14.47
CA LYS A 70 -12.17 -15.78 14.81
C LYS A 70 -13.61 -15.31 14.73
N PHE A 71 -14.47 -16.18 14.21
CA PHE A 71 -15.91 -15.95 14.30
C PHE A 71 -16.43 -16.37 15.67
N ASN A 72 -16.93 -15.41 16.43
CA ASN A 72 -17.69 -15.65 17.65
C ASN A 72 -19.15 -15.96 17.27
N SER A 73 -19.52 -17.24 17.33
CA SER A 73 -20.84 -17.71 16.91
C SER A 73 -22.00 -17.27 17.82
N GLN A 74 -21.70 -16.91 19.08
CA GLN A 74 -22.66 -16.43 20.06
C GLN A 74 -22.98 -14.96 19.83
N LYS A 75 -21.95 -14.14 19.59
CA LYS A 75 -22.10 -12.70 19.32
C LYS A 75 -22.38 -12.38 17.85
N LYS A 76 -22.25 -13.36 16.95
CA LYS A 76 -22.34 -13.19 15.48
C LYS A 76 -21.34 -12.15 14.95
N GLN A 77 -20.13 -12.15 15.48
CA GLN A 77 -19.09 -11.16 15.18
C GLN A 77 -17.76 -11.81 14.85
N ILE A 78 -16.95 -11.13 14.06
CA ILE A 78 -15.53 -11.45 13.89
C ILE A 78 -14.77 -10.74 15.00
N GLU A 79 -14.06 -11.51 15.83
CA GLU A 79 -13.14 -11.00 16.84
C GLU A 79 -11.72 -11.07 16.27
N ILE A 80 -11.01 -9.94 16.30
CA ILE A 80 -9.63 -9.82 15.81
C ILE A 80 -8.73 -9.55 17.02
N SER A 81 -7.65 -10.31 17.14
CA SER A 81 -6.74 -10.22 18.28
C SER A 81 -5.29 -10.46 17.86
N PRO A 82 -4.31 -9.77 18.48
CA PRO A 82 -2.91 -10.13 18.33
C PRO A 82 -2.69 -11.59 18.73
N MET A 83 -1.89 -12.32 17.95
CA MET A 83 -1.43 -13.64 18.36
C MET A 83 -0.35 -13.47 19.43
N ALA A 84 -0.46 -14.24 20.52
CA ALA A 84 0.67 -14.40 21.44
C ALA A 84 1.83 -15.01 20.66
N LYS A 85 3.01 -14.38 20.74
CA LYS A 85 4.23 -14.75 20.00
C LYS A 85 4.55 -16.23 20.25
N SER A 86 4.37 -17.08 19.24
CA SER A 86 4.76 -18.49 19.31
C SER A 86 6.18 -18.63 18.77
N THR A 87 7.11 -18.97 19.66
CA THR A 87 8.49 -19.31 19.35
C THR A 87 8.54 -20.74 18.79
N THR A 88 8.78 -20.91 17.49
CA THR A 88 9.49 -22.08 16.95
C THR A 88 10.16 -21.70 15.61
N GLU A 89 11.49 -21.84 15.58
CA GLU A 89 12.51 -21.36 14.62
C GLU A 89 12.90 -22.51 13.62
N PRO A 90 13.57 -22.34 12.44
CA PRO A 90 14.38 -21.22 11.94
C PRO A 90 13.99 -20.68 10.55
N ALA A 91 13.83 -19.37 10.43
CA ALA A 91 14.29 -18.62 9.27
C ALA A 91 15.40 -17.73 9.79
N VAL A 92 16.58 -17.83 9.17
CA VAL A 92 17.79 -17.10 9.53
C VAL A 92 17.43 -15.66 9.91
N SER A 93 17.63 -15.34 11.19
CA SER A 93 17.55 -13.98 11.68
C SER A 93 18.71 -13.19 11.11
N VAL A 94 18.50 -12.52 9.98
CA VAL A 94 19.16 -11.23 9.80
C VAL A 94 18.49 -10.33 10.84
N GLY A 95 19.21 -10.06 11.93
CA GLY A 95 18.68 -9.27 13.04
C GLY A 95 18.21 -7.91 12.50
N LEU A 96 17.02 -7.48 12.91
CA LEU A 96 16.68 -6.06 12.75
C LEU A 96 17.78 -5.25 13.48
N PRO A 97 18.38 -4.24 12.84
CA PRO A 97 19.31 -3.36 13.54
C PRO A 97 18.58 -2.68 14.70
N ASP A 98 19.26 -2.60 15.84
CA ASP A 98 18.80 -1.95 17.06
C ASP A 98 18.48 -0.47 16.77
N TYR A 99 17.19 -0.12 16.82
CA TYR A 99 16.70 1.19 16.38
C TYR A 99 16.86 2.22 17.50
N THR A 100 17.88 3.08 17.40
CA THR A 100 17.91 4.34 18.14
C THR A 100 17.04 5.36 17.42
N VAL A 101 15.87 5.70 17.99
CA VAL A 101 15.08 6.87 17.56
C VAL A 101 15.93 8.10 17.88
N PRO A 102 16.35 8.94 16.92
CA PRO A 102 16.95 10.22 17.26
C PRO A 102 15.88 11.11 17.90
N GLU A 103 15.96 11.28 19.22
CA GLU A 103 15.15 12.24 19.96
C GLU A 103 15.77 13.63 19.77
N ILE A 104 15.12 14.48 18.97
CA ILE A 104 15.50 15.89 18.83
C ILE A 104 14.41 16.71 19.51
N ASP A 105 14.78 17.46 20.54
CA ASP A 105 13.93 18.47 21.20
C ASP A 105 12.58 17.91 21.71
N GLY A 106 12.62 16.79 22.44
CA GLY A 106 11.45 16.19 23.10
C GLY A 106 10.35 15.68 22.16
N SER A 107 10.60 15.69 20.85
CA SER A 107 9.64 15.29 19.82
C SER A 107 9.97 13.88 19.32
N LYS A 108 9.16 12.88 19.67
CA LYS A 108 9.27 11.53 19.10
C LYS A 108 8.94 11.60 17.61
N LEU A 109 9.95 11.41 16.77
CA LEU A 109 9.79 11.36 15.33
C LEU A 109 9.40 9.94 14.92
N TYR A 110 8.11 9.74 14.64
CA TYR A 110 7.62 8.51 14.01
C TYR A 110 7.98 8.58 12.52
N TYR A 111 9.22 8.29 12.17
CA TYR A 111 9.57 7.95 10.81
C TYR A 111 9.23 6.47 10.62
N ASN A 112 8.26 6.16 9.75
CA ASN A 112 8.18 4.81 9.18
C ASN A 112 9.26 4.69 8.10
N VAL A 113 10.54 4.76 8.51
CA VAL A 113 11.69 4.67 7.61
C VAL A 113 12.31 3.29 7.73
N THR A 114 12.50 2.61 6.60
CA THR A 114 13.31 1.41 6.56
C THR A 114 14.78 1.82 6.61
N VAL A 115 15.47 1.44 7.68
CA VAL A 115 16.92 1.65 7.84
C VAL A 115 17.63 0.37 7.40
N LEU A 116 18.59 0.51 6.50
CA LEU A 116 19.31 -0.57 5.86
C LEU A 116 20.79 -0.50 6.23
N GLY A 117 21.36 -1.66 6.56
CA GLY A 117 22.80 -1.86 6.70
C GLY A 117 23.43 -2.34 5.40
N ASP A 118 24.76 -2.50 5.41
CA ASP A 118 25.53 -2.96 4.25
C ASP A 118 25.14 -4.36 3.77
N GLU A 119 24.62 -5.21 4.66
CA GLU A 119 24.19 -6.58 4.32
C GLU A 119 22.82 -6.63 3.64
N ASP A 120 22.00 -5.58 3.80
CA ASP A 120 20.62 -5.55 3.30
C ASP A 120 20.54 -5.12 1.82
N VAL A 121 21.60 -4.48 1.31
CA VAL A 121 21.59 -3.80 0.03
C VAL A 121 22.75 -4.19 -0.87
N GLU A 122 22.52 -4.14 -2.17
CA GLU A 122 23.59 -4.17 -3.16
C GLU A 122 23.88 -2.73 -3.60
N VAL A 123 25.07 -2.21 -3.29
CA VAL A 123 25.52 -0.90 -3.79
C VAL A 123 25.65 -0.94 -5.31
N THR A 124 25.01 -0.01 -6.00
CA THR A 124 24.91 -0.02 -7.46
C THR A 124 24.81 1.40 -8.03
N THR A 125 24.43 1.51 -9.30
CA THR A 125 24.15 2.78 -9.96
C THR A 125 22.86 2.72 -10.77
N TYR A 126 22.21 3.87 -10.93
CA TYR A 126 21.15 4.07 -11.91
C TYR A 126 21.66 5.06 -12.96
N GLY A 127 22.14 4.55 -14.10
CA GLY A 127 22.87 5.35 -15.08
C GLY A 127 24.10 6.01 -14.43
N ARG A 128 24.07 7.33 -14.26
CA ARG A 128 25.16 8.12 -13.65
C ARG A 128 24.97 8.43 -12.16
N TYR A 129 23.89 7.92 -11.56
CA TYR A 129 23.50 8.24 -10.18
C TYR A 129 23.91 7.13 -9.22
N SER A 130 24.41 7.50 -8.03
CA SER A 130 24.68 6.53 -6.96
C SER A 130 23.37 5.93 -6.48
N ALA A 131 23.32 4.60 -6.36
CA ALA A 131 22.10 3.89 -6.01
C ALA A 131 22.38 2.67 -5.13
N VAL A 132 21.32 2.13 -4.55
CA VAL A 132 21.32 0.82 -3.92
C VAL A 132 20.17 -0.01 -4.47
N ARG A 133 20.35 -1.32 -4.52
CA ARG A 133 19.27 -2.26 -4.77
C ARG A 133 18.82 -2.88 -3.46
N TYR A 134 17.52 -2.81 -3.20
CA TYR A 134 16.89 -3.38 -2.02
C TYR A 134 15.58 -4.05 -2.45
N ASN A 135 15.36 -5.31 -2.05
CA ASN A 135 14.17 -6.10 -2.44
C ASN A 135 13.85 -6.10 -3.95
N GLY A 136 14.89 -6.03 -4.79
CA GLY A 136 14.77 -6.02 -6.25
C GLY A 136 14.52 -4.65 -6.89
N ASP A 137 14.22 -3.62 -6.09
CA ASP A 137 14.03 -2.25 -6.56
C ASP A 137 15.30 -1.41 -6.41
N ILE A 138 15.41 -0.38 -7.26
CA ILE A 138 16.55 0.54 -7.27
C ILE A 138 16.16 1.83 -6.56
N TYR A 139 16.98 2.25 -5.61
CA TYR A 139 16.82 3.50 -4.88
C TYR A 139 18.02 4.40 -5.15
N VAL A 140 17.78 5.66 -5.53
CA VAL A 140 18.84 6.65 -5.82
C VAL A 140 19.05 7.58 -4.64
N VAL A 141 20.31 7.92 -4.37
CA VAL A 141 20.70 8.76 -3.25
C VAL A 141 20.09 10.18 -3.35
N GLU A 142 19.68 10.75 -2.22
CA GLU A 142 19.11 12.11 -2.14
C GLU A 142 19.98 13.15 -2.86
N ARG A 143 21.30 13.10 -2.65
CA ARG A 143 22.25 14.05 -3.24
C ARG A 143 22.25 14.04 -4.77
N ASP A 144 21.75 13.00 -5.42
CA ASP A 144 21.69 12.90 -6.87
C ASP A 144 20.30 13.28 -7.42
N LEU A 145 19.29 13.48 -6.58
CA LEU A 145 17.93 13.84 -7.01
C LEU A 145 17.87 15.18 -7.76
N HIS A 146 18.71 16.14 -7.40
CA HIS A 146 18.77 17.44 -8.10
C HIS A 146 19.25 17.32 -9.56
N LYS A 147 19.84 16.18 -9.94
CA LYS A 147 20.33 15.94 -11.31
C LYS A 147 19.22 15.50 -12.26
N PHE A 148 18.03 15.21 -11.73
CA PHE A 148 16.84 14.95 -12.53
C PHE A 148 16.16 16.30 -12.83
N ASN A 149 15.86 16.56 -14.11
CA ASN A 149 15.48 17.86 -14.65
C ASN A 149 14.18 18.47 -14.05
N LYS A 150 13.46 17.70 -13.23
CA LYS A 150 12.12 18.02 -12.72
C LYS A 150 11.98 17.86 -11.20
N ILE A 151 13.02 17.38 -10.51
CA ILE A 151 12.93 17.07 -9.07
C ILE A 151 13.52 18.21 -8.24
N THR A 152 12.75 18.65 -7.24
CA THR A 152 13.21 19.58 -6.20
C THR A 152 13.04 18.94 -4.83
N VAL A 153 14.07 19.01 -3.99
CA VAL A 153 14.00 18.57 -2.60
C VAL A 153 14.03 19.79 -1.70
N LYS A 154 13.05 19.92 -0.80
CA LYS A 154 13.04 20.93 0.26
C LYS A 154 13.17 20.24 1.61
N ILE A 155 14.00 20.79 2.47
CA ILE A 155 14.20 20.30 3.84
C ILE A 155 13.48 21.25 4.80
N GLU A 156 12.59 20.70 5.62
CA GLU A 156 11.89 21.43 6.67
C GLU A 156 12.51 21.16 8.05
N LYS A 157 11.92 21.76 9.09
CA LYS A 157 12.31 21.49 10.49
C LYS A 157 12.34 19.99 10.77
N LEU A 158 13.25 19.59 11.65
CA LEU A 158 13.44 18.19 12.06
C LEU A 158 13.81 17.26 10.89
N GLY A 159 14.43 17.79 9.83
CA GLY A 159 14.95 16.99 8.72
C GLY A 159 13.88 16.29 7.88
N VAL A 160 12.64 16.80 7.86
CA VAL A 160 11.61 16.29 6.96
C VAL A 160 11.92 16.74 5.54
N ARG A 161 11.89 15.81 4.58
CA ARG A 161 12.09 16.13 3.16
C ARG A 161 10.74 16.16 2.48
N LYS A 162 10.54 17.22 1.69
CA LYS A 162 9.45 17.34 0.73
C LYS A 162 10.04 17.27 -0.66
N ILE A 163 9.69 16.21 -1.39
CA ILE A 163 10.09 16.04 -2.79
C ILE A 163 8.98 16.56 -3.66
N TYR A 164 9.36 17.46 -4.57
CA TYR A 164 8.49 18.03 -5.57
C TYR A 164 8.95 17.58 -6.94
N MET A 165 7.98 17.42 -7.83
CA MET A 165 8.18 17.10 -9.22
C MET A 165 7.37 18.07 -10.07
N ASP A 166 8.06 18.84 -10.92
CA ASP A 166 7.45 19.96 -11.67
C ASP A 166 6.63 20.90 -10.75
N GLY A 167 7.12 21.11 -9.52
CA GLY A 167 6.45 21.95 -8.51
C GLY A 167 5.34 21.27 -7.70
N THR A 168 4.94 20.03 -8.05
CA THR A 168 3.92 19.26 -7.33
C THR A 168 4.54 18.41 -6.23
N LEU A 169 4.01 18.48 -5.00
CA LEU A 169 4.48 17.65 -3.89
C LEU A 169 4.13 16.18 -4.14
N ILE A 170 5.14 15.31 -4.22
CA ILE A 170 4.95 13.88 -4.45
C ILE A 170 5.32 13.03 -3.23
N LEU A 171 6.17 13.55 -2.33
CA LEU A 171 6.57 12.83 -1.13
C LEU A 171 6.87 13.78 0.03
N GLU A 172 6.38 13.44 1.22
CA GLU A 172 6.82 14.01 2.50
C GLU A 172 7.29 12.87 3.40
N THR A 173 8.56 12.88 3.83
CA THR A 173 9.15 11.73 4.55
C THR A 173 8.47 11.40 5.88
N ARG A 174 7.76 12.36 6.49
CA ARG A 174 6.99 12.13 7.73
C ARG A 174 5.84 11.14 7.53
N ASN A 175 5.20 11.16 6.36
CA ASN A 175 4.04 10.35 6.04
C ASN A 175 4.30 9.42 4.84
N ALA A 176 5.57 9.24 4.49
CA ALA A 176 5.94 8.49 3.31
C ALA A 176 5.78 6.99 3.54
N ASP A 177 5.33 6.31 2.49
CA ASP A 177 5.33 4.86 2.44
C ASP A 177 6.79 4.34 2.49
N PRO A 178 7.09 3.30 3.30
CA PRO A 178 8.41 2.67 3.36
C PRO A 178 8.96 2.20 2.00
N PHE A 179 8.11 1.98 0.99
CA PHE A 179 8.56 1.61 -0.36
C PHE A 179 9.09 2.79 -1.18
N ASN A 180 8.73 4.02 -0.81
CA ASN A 180 9.14 5.21 -1.57
C ASN A 180 10.54 5.70 -1.21
N TYR A 181 10.98 5.45 0.03
CA TYR A 181 12.31 5.84 0.49
C TYR A 181 12.85 4.93 1.59
N VAL A 182 14.17 4.78 1.61
CA VAL A 182 14.92 4.03 2.62
C VAL A 182 16.08 4.88 3.13
N ASN A 183 16.62 4.53 4.28
CA ASN A 183 17.85 5.13 4.80
C ASN A 183 18.96 4.09 4.79
N TYR A 184 20.02 4.33 4.03
CA TYR A 184 21.20 3.48 4.00
C TYR A 184 22.40 4.30 4.50
N ASN A 185 23.05 3.82 5.56
CA ASN A 185 24.20 4.48 6.20
C ASN A 185 23.95 5.95 6.53
N GLY A 186 22.78 6.26 7.11
CA GLY A 186 22.38 7.61 7.50
C GLY A 186 21.93 8.52 6.34
N THR A 187 22.00 8.03 5.09
CA THR A 187 21.67 8.79 3.89
C THR A 187 20.34 8.32 3.31
N PRO A 188 19.39 9.22 2.98
CA PRO A 188 18.16 8.83 2.30
C PRO A 188 18.40 8.43 0.84
N TYR A 189 17.73 7.36 0.43
CA TYR A 189 17.63 6.90 -0.95
C TYR A 189 16.17 6.75 -1.34
N TYR A 190 15.82 7.07 -2.58
CA TYR A 190 14.44 7.16 -3.05
C TYR A 190 14.19 6.22 -4.22
N ASN A 191 13.07 5.49 -4.18
CA ASN A 191 12.75 4.45 -5.14
C ASN A 191 12.56 5.04 -6.54
N ILE A 192 13.28 4.51 -7.53
CA ILE A 192 13.22 5.01 -8.90
C ILE A 192 11.90 4.67 -9.58
N LYS A 193 11.18 3.62 -9.21
CA LYS A 193 9.83 3.37 -9.75
C LYS A 193 8.87 4.47 -9.30
N PHE A 194 8.92 4.85 -8.02
CA PHE A 194 8.14 5.97 -7.48
C PHE A 194 8.50 7.30 -8.17
N LEU A 195 9.80 7.57 -8.36
CA LEU A 195 10.24 8.78 -9.07
C LEU A 195 9.96 8.71 -10.57
N GLY A 196 9.97 7.50 -11.13
CA GLY A 196 10.03 7.16 -12.54
C GLY A 196 8.69 7.04 -13.24
N GLU A 197 7.58 6.98 -12.51
CA GLU A 197 6.23 7.23 -13.04
C GLU A 197 6.11 8.61 -13.75
N TYR A 198 7.17 9.43 -13.72
CA TYR A 198 7.24 10.76 -14.30
C TYR A 198 8.61 11.12 -14.92
N LEU A 199 9.53 10.16 -15.06
CA LEU A 199 10.84 10.36 -15.69
C LEU A 199 10.87 10.00 -17.17
N GLU A 200 9.78 9.42 -17.70
CA GLU A 200 9.57 9.20 -19.12
C GLU A 200 8.80 10.39 -19.72
N GLU A 201 9.55 11.38 -20.20
CA GLU A 201 9.22 12.23 -21.36
C GLU A 201 10.53 12.82 -21.94
#